data_AF-A0A822Z5F8-F1
#
_entry.id   AF-A0A822Z5F8-F1
#
_cell.length_a   1.000
_cell.length_b   1.000
_cell.length_c   1.000
_cell.angle_alpha   90.00
_cell.angle_beta   90.00
_cell.angle_gamma   90.00
#
_symmetry.space_group_name_H-M   'P 1'
#
loop_
_entity.id
_entity.type
_entity.pdbx_description
1 polymer ?
#
loop_
_entity_poly.entity_id
_entity_poly.type
_entity_poly.pdbx_seq_one_letter_code
_entity_poly.pdbx_strand_id
1 'polypeptide(L)'
;MRFNGEISNRNEEEKENDRISQSCSIGLGFPHPQKLVVGYALTSKKTKSFLQPKLEGLARNKGIFFVAIDQNRSLSDQGPFDIVLHKVNTGQILLNPD
;
A
#
# COMPACT_ATOMS: atom_id res chain seq x y z
N MET A 1 -4.64 -29.48 -2.61
CA MET A 1 -3.23 -29.91 -2.79
C MET A 1 -2.39 -29.34 -1.64
N ARG A 2 -1.44 -30.10 -1.10
CA ARG A 2 -0.47 -29.61 -0.11
C ARG A 2 0.71 -28.99 -0.86
N PHE A 3 1.10 -27.76 -0.51
CA PHE A 3 2.23 -27.08 -1.12
C PHE A 3 3.45 -27.17 -0.20
N ASN A 4 4.10 -28.34 -0.19
CA ASN A 4 5.40 -28.52 0.45
C ASN A 4 6.47 -28.19 -0.61
N GLY A 5 6.84 -26.91 -0.70
CA GLY A 5 7.97 -26.45 -1.51
C GLY A 5 9.03 -25.88 -0.59
N GLU A 6 10.14 -26.61 -0.41
CA GLU A 6 11.33 -26.08 0.26
C GLU A 6 11.92 -24.95 -0.60
N ILE A 7 11.84 -23.71 -0.11
CA ILE A 7 12.48 -22.57 -0.76
C ILE A 7 13.95 -22.56 -0.33
N SER A 8 14.80 -23.15 -1.16
CA SER A 8 16.25 -23.14 -1.02
C SER A 8 16.77 -21.70 -0.92
N ASN A 9 17.51 -21.39 0.15
CA ASN A 9 18.20 -20.10 0.30
C ASN A 9 19.58 -20.16 -0.39
N ARG A 10 19.61 -19.75 -1.65
CA ARG A 10 20.76 -19.26 -2.43
C ARG A 10 20.21 -18.37 -3.56
N ASN A 11 20.81 -17.27 -3.98
CA ASN A 11 22.06 -16.65 -3.53
C ASN A 11 22.07 -15.15 -3.93
N GLU A 12 23.01 -14.43 -3.31
CA GLU A 12 23.81 -13.33 -3.89
C GLU A 12 23.25 -11.90 -3.96
N GLU A 13 24.22 -10.98 -4.01
CA GLU A 13 24.09 -9.54 -3.80
C GLU A 13 23.77 -8.81 -5.10
N GLU A 14 22.64 -8.12 -5.15
CA GLU A 14 22.41 -7.07 -6.15
C GLU A 14 22.37 -5.70 -5.44
N LYS A 15 23.54 -5.08 -5.36
CA LYS A 15 23.69 -3.65 -5.10
C LYS A 15 23.13 -2.84 -6.26
N GLU A 16 22.91 -1.56 -5.99
CA GLU A 16 22.72 -0.49 -6.97
C GLU A 16 21.41 -0.54 -7.78
N ASN A 17 20.40 0.19 -7.29
CA ASN A 17 19.37 0.75 -8.15
C ASN A 17 18.94 2.15 -7.68
N ASP A 18 19.95 2.98 -7.43
CA ASP A 18 19.83 4.44 -7.39
C ASP A 18 19.94 4.99 -8.81
N ARG A 19 18.81 5.12 -9.53
CA ARG A 19 18.60 6.11 -10.60
C ARG A 19 17.15 6.12 -11.13
N ILE A 20 16.77 7.29 -11.66
CA ILE A 20 15.51 7.60 -12.36
C ILE A 20 14.29 7.76 -11.43
N SER A 21 14.27 8.90 -10.72
CA SER A 21 13.06 9.66 -10.44
C SER A 21 13.02 10.89 -11.34
N GLN A 22 12.36 10.79 -12.49
CA GLN A 22 12.02 11.86 -13.45
C GLN A 22 10.68 11.47 -14.08
N SER A 23 9.71 12.34 -14.39
CA SER A 23 9.52 13.80 -14.29
C SER A 23 8.00 14.04 -14.01
N CYS A 24 7.39 15.19 -13.74
CA CYS A 24 7.68 16.64 -13.82
C CYS A 24 6.71 17.35 -12.82
N SER A 25 6.56 18.67 -12.61
CA SER A 25 7.37 19.91 -12.73
C SER A 25 6.70 20.95 -11.80
N ILE A 26 7.37 21.98 -11.27
CA ILE A 26 7.57 23.33 -11.86
C ILE A 26 8.59 24.07 -10.95
N GLY A 27 9.53 24.80 -11.54
CA GLY A 27 10.22 25.94 -10.91
C GLY A 27 11.07 25.70 -9.65
N LEU A 28 12.40 25.58 -9.85
CA LEU A 28 13.45 25.60 -8.82
C LEU A 28 13.40 24.46 -7.78
N GLY A 29 14.23 23.44 -7.98
CA GLY A 29 14.48 22.40 -6.99
C GLY A 29 14.47 21.01 -7.60
N PHE A 30 15.29 20.13 -7.05
CA PHE A 30 15.40 18.72 -7.45
C PHE A 30 14.04 18.01 -7.39
N PRO A 31 13.80 16.98 -8.23
CA PRO A 31 12.57 16.20 -8.16
C PRO A 31 12.46 15.56 -6.78
N HIS A 32 11.64 16.15 -5.92
CA HIS A 32 11.28 15.54 -4.66
C HIS A 32 10.52 14.25 -5.00
N PRO A 33 10.84 13.10 -4.37
CA PRO A 33 10.04 11.89 -4.56
C PRO A 33 8.60 12.22 -4.21
N GLN A 34 7.71 12.19 -5.21
CA GLN A 34 6.31 12.56 -5.03
C GLN A 34 5.72 11.64 -3.96
N LYS A 35 5.28 12.25 -2.85
CA LYS A 35 4.66 11.54 -1.74
C LYS A 35 3.32 11.02 -2.21
N LEU A 36 3.22 9.71 -2.41
CA LEU A 36 1.99 9.06 -2.83
C LEU A 36 1.28 8.47 -1.60
N VAL A 37 0.06 8.92 -1.32
CA VAL A 37 -0.75 8.52 -0.17
C VAL A 37 -1.81 7.51 -0.61
N VAL A 38 -1.67 6.29 -0.11
CA VAL A 38 -2.59 5.18 -0.34
C VAL A 38 -3.51 5.03 0.87
N GLY A 39 -4.75 5.48 0.75
CA GLY A 39 -5.79 5.18 1.74
C GLY A 39 -6.19 3.70 1.67
N TYR A 40 -6.32 3.00 2.81
CA TYR A 40 -6.71 1.59 2.82
C TYR A 40 -7.87 1.26 3.77
N ALA A 41 -8.83 0.48 3.25
CA ALA A 41 -9.97 -0.08 3.98
C ALA A 41 -9.98 -1.61 3.76
N LEU A 42 -9.19 -2.34 4.56
CA LEU A 42 -8.97 -3.78 4.43
C LEU A 42 -9.50 -4.54 5.66
N THR A 43 -10.01 -5.77 5.47
CA THR A 43 -10.24 -6.68 6.62
C THR A 43 -8.95 -6.96 7.38
N SER A 44 -9.03 -7.24 8.69
CA SER A 44 -7.86 -7.51 9.55
C SER A 44 -6.96 -8.65 9.04
N LYS A 45 -7.52 -9.64 8.34
CA LYS A 45 -6.75 -10.69 7.64
C LYS A 45 -5.99 -10.13 6.45
N LYS A 46 -6.62 -9.27 5.64
CA LYS A 46 -5.99 -8.63 4.49
C LYS A 46 -4.92 -7.64 4.91
N THR A 47 -5.15 -6.81 5.94
CA THR A 47 -4.14 -5.93 6.54
C THR A 47 -2.86 -6.72 6.87
N LYS A 48 -2.98 -7.79 7.67
CA LYS A 48 -1.83 -8.65 8.05
C LYS A 48 -1.15 -9.37 6.88
N SER A 49 -1.89 -9.70 5.81
CA SER A 49 -1.33 -10.39 4.64
C SER A 49 -0.73 -9.46 3.57
N PHE A 50 -1.17 -8.20 3.54
CA PHE A 50 -0.83 -7.23 2.50
C PHE A 50 0.17 -6.20 3.02
N LEU A 51 -0.14 -5.56 4.15
CA LEU A 51 0.78 -4.70 4.89
C LEU A 51 1.70 -5.58 5.74
N GLN A 52 2.60 -6.29 5.05
CA GLN A 52 3.72 -6.96 5.67
C GLN A 52 4.92 -6.00 5.73
N PRO A 53 5.81 -6.10 6.74
CA PRO A 53 6.94 -5.18 6.88
C PRO A 53 7.83 -5.05 5.64
N LYS A 54 7.96 -6.13 4.84
CA LYS A 54 8.69 -6.12 3.57
C LYS A 54 8.04 -5.20 2.52
N LEU A 55 6.71 -5.17 2.42
CA LEU A 55 6.01 -4.27 1.50
C LEU A 55 6.07 -2.83 2.01
N GLU A 56 5.81 -2.61 3.31
CA GLU A 56 5.83 -1.26 3.89
C GLU A 56 7.20 -0.59 3.77
N GLY A 57 8.30 -1.33 4.02
CA GLY A 57 9.66 -0.84 3.83
C GLY A 57 9.96 -0.46 2.37
N LEU A 58 9.59 -1.32 1.42
CA LEU A 58 9.76 -1.05 -0.01
C LEU A 58 8.92 0.15 -0.47
N ALA A 59 7.67 0.24 -0.02
CA ALA A 59 6.76 1.34 -0.33
C ALA A 59 7.31 2.68 0.19
N ARG A 60 7.75 2.72 1.46
CA ARG A 60 8.35 3.92 2.06
C ARG A 60 9.59 4.38 1.30
N ASN A 61 10.45 3.45 0.89
CA ASN A 61 11.64 3.76 0.07
C ASN A 61 11.31 4.28 -1.33
N LYS A 62 10.08 4.06 -1.82
CA LYS A 62 9.55 4.60 -3.08
C LYS A 62 8.62 5.81 -2.88
N GLY A 63 8.56 6.39 -1.67
CA GLY A 63 7.72 7.57 -1.37
C GLY A 63 6.24 7.26 -1.19
N ILE A 64 5.86 5.99 -1.06
CA ILE A 64 4.48 5.52 -0.91
C ILE A 64 4.15 5.34 0.59
N PHE A 65 3.03 5.90 1.02
CA PHE A 65 2.57 5.88 2.42
C PHE A 65 1.15 5.29 2.52
N PHE A 66 1.00 4.23 3.31
CA PHE A 66 -0.30 3.63 3.58
C PHE A 66 -0.97 4.31 4.79
N VAL A 67 -2.22 4.75 4.62
CA VAL A 67 -3.04 5.41 5.66
C VAL A 67 -4.35 4.65 5.84
N ALA A 68 -4.70 4.28 7.07
CA ALA A 68 -5.97 3.61 7.33
C ALA A 68 -7.15 4.56 7.10
N ILE A 69 -8.17 4.11 6.36
CA ILE A 69 -9.43 4.83 6.18
C ILE A 69 -10.40 4.41 7.28
N ASP A 70 -10.94 5.39 8.00
CA ASP A 70 -12.12 5.25 8.86
C ASP A 70 -13.37 5.14 7.99
N GLN A 71 -14.12 4.05 8.15
CA GLN A 71 -15.34 3.79 7.36
C GLN A 71 -16.56 4.56 7.88
N ASN A 72 -16.45 5.20 9.06
CA ASN A 72 -17.53 5.98 9.69
C ASN A 72 -17.50 7.47 9.31
N ARG A 73 -16.50 7.90 8.54
CA ARG A 73 -16.33 9.29 8.08
C ARG A 73 -16.27 9.33 6.55
N SER A 74 -16.59 10.47 5.94
CA SER A 74 -16.45 10.61 4.49
C SER A 74 -14.98 10.54 4.08
N LEU A 75 -14.70 10.14 2.83
CA LEU A 75 -13.33 10.14 2.31
C LEU A 75 -12.77 11.57 2.18
N SER A 76 -13.63 12.52 1.83
CA SER A 76 -13.29 13.95 1.68
C SER A 76 -12.79 14.58 2.98
N ASP A 77 -13.32 14.16 4.14
CA ASP A 77 -12.88 14.66 5.46
C ASP A 77 -11.61 13.97 5.99
N GLN A 78 -11.10 12.97 5.27
CA GLN A 78 -9.97 12.14 5.70
C GLN A 78 -8.69 12.38 4.91
N GLY A 79 -8.79 13.02 3.74
CA GLY A 79 -7.66 13.67 3.09
C GLY A 79 -7.83 13.86 1.59
N PRO A 80 -6.81 14.40 0.92
CA PRO A 80 -6.44 13.89 -0.39
C PRO A 80 -5.84 12.47 -0.23
N PHE A 81 -6.36 11.52 -0.99
CA PHE A 81 -5.74 10.21 -1.21
C PHE A 81 -5.46 10.08 -2.71
N ASP A 82 -4.24 9.67 -3.08
CA ASP A 82 -3.87 9.46 -4.48
C ASP A 82 -4.44 8.12 -4.99
N ILE A 83 -4.51 7.12 -4.10
CA ILE A 83 -5.04 5.78 -4.38
C ILE A 83 -5.86 5.31 -3.18
N VAL A 84 -6.98 4.62 -3.43
CA VAL A 84 -7.76 3.92 -2.41
C VAL A 84 -7.71 2.40 -2.63
N LEU A 85 -7.25 1.66 -1.63
CA LEU A 85 -7.28 0.20 -1.59
C LEU A 85 -8.41 -0.30 -0.70
N HIS A 86 -9.36 -0.99 -1.29
CA HIS A 86 -10.53 -1.51 -0.58
C HIS A 86 -10.60 -3.04 -0.64
N LYS A 87 -10.84 -3.69 0.51
CA LYS A 87 -11.27 -5.08 0.58
C LYS A 87 -12.05 -5.37 1.85
N VAL A 88 -13.37 -5.16 1.81
CA VAL A 88 -14.30 -5.78 2.78
C VAL A 88 -14.80 -7.14 2.28
N ASN A 89 -15.41 -7.90 3.19
CA ASN A 89 -16.24 -9.06 2.83
C ASN A 89 -17.70 -8.61 2.84
N THR A 90 -18.38 -8.74 1.71
CA THR A 90 -19.79 -8.36 1.50
C THR A 90 -20.77 -9.14 2.38
N GLY A 91 -20.33 -10.22 3.03
CA GLY A 91 -21.15 -11.11 3.85
C GLY A 91 -21.62 -10.58 5.21
N GLN A 92 -21.43 -9.30 5.52
CA GLN A 92 -22.01 -8.63 6.71
C GLN A 92 -23.12 -7.62 6.34
N ILE A 93 -23.57 -7.60 5.08
CA ILE A 93 -24.60 -6.67 4.58
C ILE A 93 -25.98 -7.37 4.47
N LEU A 94 -26.12 -8.62 4.94
CA LEU A 94 -27.37 -9.40 4.86
C LEU A 94 -27.87 -9.90 6.22
N LEU A 95 -27.97 -9.00 7.19
CA LEU A 95 -28.84 -9.15 8.37
C LEU A 95 -29.43 -7.77 8.74
N ASN A 96 -30.38 -7.32 7.92
CA ASN A 96 -31.46 -6.38 8.27
C ASN A 96 -32.50 -6.37 7.11
N PRO A 97 -33.30 -7.45 6.92
CA PRO A 97 -34.60 -7.34 6.30
C PRO A 97 -35.62 -6.90 7.37
N ASP A 98 -36.19 -5.71 7.18
CA ASP A 98 -37.42 -5.12 7.77
C ASP A 98 -37.80 -5.48 9.23
#